data_AF-A0A165K4S0-F1
#
_entry.id   AF-A0A165K4S0-F1
#
_cell.length_a   1.000
_cell.length_b   1.000
_cell.length_c   1.000
_cell.angle_alpha   90.00
_cell.angle_beta   90.00
_cell.angle_gamma   90.00
#
_symmetry.space_group_name_H-M   'P 1'
#
loop_
_entity.id
_entity.type
_entity.pdbx_description
1 polymer ?
#
loop_
_entity_poly.entity_id
_entity_poly.type
_entity_poly.pdbx_seq_one_letter_code
_entity_poly.pdbx_strand_id
1 'polypeptide(L)'
;MSGPAGHVKSQYDTKPVSENKAHNPLDKKDARSHPQTAEAAHLEQTLQDKADEEMKNRNPTELAKEHGNKPSRGAEIDEELKKQDELRLQEKSGN
;
A
#
# COMPACT_ATOMS: atom_id res chain seq x y z
N MET A 1 4.50 36.45 -44.51
CA MET A 1 3.65 35.55 -43.69
C MET A 1 4.46 34.32 -43.36
N SER A 2 4.19 33.72 -42.19
CA SER A 2 4.70 32.42 -41.68
C SER A 2 6.04 32.45 -40.94
N GLY A 3 5.98 32.53 -39.61
CA GLY A 3 7.06 32.14 -38.71
C GLY A 3 6.93 30.65 -38.32
N PRO A 4 8.02 29.92 -38.06
CA PRO A 4 7.97 28.49 -37.80
C PRO A 4 7.35 28.20 -36.44
N ALA A 5 6.41 27.24 -36.46
CA ALA A 5 5.57 26.81 -35.35
C ALA A 5 6.37 26.48 -34.08
N GLY A 6 5.93 27.07 -32.97
CA GLY A 6 6.40 26.69 -31.63
C GLY A 6 6.12 25.22 -31.36
N HIS A 7 7.15 24.52 -30.86
CA HIS A 7 7.02 23.21 -30.24
C HIS A 7 6.07 23.32 -29.04
N VAL A 8 4.82 22.94 -29.21
CA VAL A 8 3.88 22.77 -28.10
C VAL A 8 4.33 21.52 -27.35
N LYS A 9 5.01 21.70 -26.22
CA LYS A 9 5.25 20.60 -25.26
C LYS A 9 3.88 20.08 -24.85
N SER A 10 3.50 18.89 -25.33
CA SER A 10 2.30 18.22 -24.85
C SER A 10 2.49 18.00 -23.36
N GLN A 11 1.65 18.68 -22.59
CA GLN A 11 1.53 18.52 -21.16
C GLN A 11 0.88 17.15 -20.97
N TYR A 12 1.68 16.09 -20.95
CA TYR A 12 1.20 14.79 -20.50
C TYR A 12 0.75 15.02 -19.05
N ASP A 13 -0.54 14.82 -18.81
CA ASP A 13 -1.22 14.93 -17.53
C ASP A 13 -0.36 14.35 -16.39
N THR A 14 0.30 15.23 -15.63
CA THR A 14 0.96 14.89 -14.37
C THR A 14 -0.07 14.80 -13.23
N LYS A 15 -1.19 14.10 -13.47
CA LYS A 15 -2.18 13.80 -12.45
C LYS A 15 -1.89 12.38 -11.91
N PRO A 16 -1.85 12.17 -10.59
CA PRO A 16 -1.61 10.85 -10.02
C PRO A 16 -2.72 9.90 -10.49
N VAL A 17 -2.31 8.73 -10.99
CA VAL A 17 -3.15 7.67 -11.56
C VAL A 17 -3.91 6.92 -10.45
N SER A 18 -4.65 7.62 -9.59
CA SER A 18 -5.40 6.97 -8.50
C SER A 18 -6.89 7.28 -8.48
N GLU A 19 -7.35 8.45 -8.96
CA GLU A 19 -8.76 8.83 -8.73
C GLU A 19 -9.76 8.24 -9.75
N ASN A 20 -9.31 7.86 -10.96
CA ASN A 20 -10.19 7.35 -12.03
C ASN A 20 -9.63 6.05 -12.63
N LYS A 21 -9.64 4.96 -11.86
CA LYS A 21 -9.16 3.63 -12.28
C LYS A 21 -10.14 2.92 -13.23
N ALA A 22 -10.57 3.58 -14.31
CA ALA A 22 -11.42 2.97 -15.33
C ALA A 22 -10.62 2.03 -16.28
N HIS A 23 -9.30 2.20 -16.36
CA HIS A 23 -8.42 1.39 -17.19
C HIS A 23 -7.36 0.67 -16.34
N ASN A 24 -7.20 -0.64 -16.53
CA ASN A 24 -6.16 -1.42 -15.86
C ASN A 24 -4.84 -1.30 -16.65
N PRO A 25 -3.74 -0.82 -16.05
CA PRO A 25 -2.45 -0.68 -16.71
C PRO A 25 -1.80 -1.97 -17.19
N LEU A 26 -2.20 -3.09 -16.59
CA LEU A 26 -1.74 -4.43 -16.95
C LEU A 26 -2.73 -5.18 -17.85
N ASP A 27 -3.76 -4.49 -18.36
CA ASP A 27 -4.68 -5.10 -19.31
C ASP A 27 -3.96 -5.43 -20.63
N LYS A 28 -3.99 -6.71 -21.00
CA LYS A 28 -3.43 -7.21 -22.26
C LYS A 28 -4.12 -6.62 -23.50
N LYS A 29 -5.31 -6.05 -23.33
CA LYS A 29 -6.09 -5.39 -24.39
C LYS A 29 -5.90 -3.88 -24.42
N ASP A 30 -5.12 -3.32 -23.51
CA ASP A 30 -4.77 -1.90 -23.54
C ASP A 30 -3.87 -1.62 -24.76
N ALA A 31 -4.02 -0.43 -25.34
CA ALA A 31 -3.24 0.04 -26.48
C ALA A 31 -1.83 0.53 -26.09
N ARG A 32 -1.44 0.42 -24.82
CA ARG A 32 -0.12 0.79 -24.33
C ARG A 32 1.01 -0.05 -24.91
N SER A 33 2.17 0.58 -25.02
CA SER A 33 3.39 -0.08 -25.49
C SER A 33 4.00 -0.98 -24.41
N HIS A 34 4.70 -2.04 -24.82
CA HIS A 34 5.38 -2.97 -23.91
C HIS A 34 6.26 -2.30 -22.83
N PRO A 35 7.12 -1.30 -23.13
CA PRO A 35 7.90 -0.64 -22.08
C PRO A 35 7.04 0.08 -21.04
N GLN A 36 5.94 0.72 -21.46
CA GLN A 36 5.02 1.41 -20.54
C GLN A 36 4.30 0.43 -19.61
N THR A 37 3.91 -0.75 -20.12
CA THR A 37 3.31 -1.80 -19.29
C THR A 37 4.33 -2.37 -18.28
N ALA A 38 5.59 -2.53 -18.68
CA ALA A 38 6.65 -3.00 -17.79
C ALA A 38 6.90 -2.01 -16.65
N GLU A 39 7.00 -0.71 -16.96
CA GLU A 39 7.15 0.34 -15.94
C GLU A 39 5.96 0.36 -14.98
N ALA A 40 4.73 0.23 -15.48
CA ALA A 40 3.54 0.17 -14.63
C ALA A 40 3.53 -1.06 -13.71
N ALA A 41 3.99 -2.22 -14.20
CA ALA A 41 4.10 -3.44 -13.40
C ALA A 41 5.12 -3.28 -12.27
N HIS A 42 6.27 -2.66 -12.54
CA HIS A 42 7.27 -2.37 -11.51
C HIS A 42 6.73 -1.43 -10.44
N LEU A 43 6.01 -0.37 -10.83
CA LEU A 43 5.38 0.54 -9.88
C LEU A 43 4.35 -0.18 -9.01
N GLU A 44 3.47 -0.99 -9.60
CA GLU A 44 2.46 -1.76 -8.86
C GLU A 44 3.13 -2.73 -7.87
N GLN A 45 4.19 -3.42 -8.28
CA GLN A 45 4.95 -4.30 -7.40
C GLN A 45 5.56 -3.53 -6.22
N THR A 46 6.22 -2.39 -6.46
CA THR A 46 6.81 -1.60 -5.36
C THR A 46 5.77 -1.04 -4.39
N LEU A 47 4.57 -0.71 -4.88
CA LEU A 47 3.47 -0.26 -4.03
C LEU A 47 2.89 -1.42 -3.22
N GLN A 48 2.75 -2.59 -3.84
CA GLN A 48 2.32 -3.82 -3.17
C GLN A 48 3.29 -4.19 -2.05
N ASP A 49 4.60 -4.20 -2.34
CA ASP A 49 5.64 -4.53 -1.37
C ASP A 49 5.60 -3.56 -0.17
N LYS A 50 5.43 -2.25 -0.41
CA LYS A 50 5.27 -1.25 0.66
C LYS A 50 4.00 -1.48 1.48
N ALA A 51 2.88 -1.76 0.82
CA ALA A 51 1.62 -2.04 1.52
C ALA A 51 1.73 -3.31 2.36
N ASP A 52 2.41 -4.35 1.87
CA ASP A 52 2.65 -5.58 2.59
C ASP A 52 3.61 -5.38 3.77
N GLU A 53 4.64 -4.53 3.63
CA GLU A 53 5.50 -4.12 4.75
C GLU A 53 4.72 -3.33 5.81
N GLU A 54 3.86 -2.40 5.40
CA GLU A 54 2.99 -1.67 6.33
C GLU A 54 2.01 -2.62 7.05
N MET A 55 1.43 -3.60 6.35
CA MET A 55 0.53 -4.58 6.96
C MET A 55 1.24 -5.56 7.89
N LYS A 56 2.47 -5.98 7.57
CA LYS A 56 3.28 -6.87 8.44
C LYS A 56 3.56 -6.26 9.80
N ASN A 57 3.69 -4.94 9.88
CA ASN A 57 3.98 -4.22 11.12
C ASN A 57 2.72 -3.93 11.96
N ARG A 58 1.51 -4.18 11.46
CA ARG A 58 0.26 -3.95 12.19
C ARG A 58 -0.11 -5.14 13.06
N ASN A 59 -0.74 -4.88 14.21
CA ASN A 59 -1.23 -5.96 15.06
C ASN A 59 -2.42 -6.66 14.39
N PRO A 60 -2.42 -8.01 14.32
CA PRO A 60 -3.47 -8.77 13.65
C PRO A 60 -4.85 -8.59 14.32
N THR A 61 -4.86 -8.34 15.63
CA THR A 61 -6.07 -8.08 16.42
C THR A 61 -6.68 -6.71 16.12
N GLU A 62 -5.85 -5.72 15.79
CA GLU A 62 -6.31 -4.37 15.45
C GLU A 62 -6.99 -4.37 14.09
N LEU A 63 -6.46 -5.14 13.14
CA LEU A 63 -7.08 -5.32 11.82
C LEU A 63 -8.51 -5.89 11.94
N ALA A 64 -8.71 -6.90 12.79
CA ALA A 64 -10.05 -7.45 13.03
C ALA A 64 -11.01 -6.38 13.56
N LYS A 65 -10.56 -5.57 14.54
CA LYS A 65 -11.33 -4.48 15.14
C LYS A 65 -11.65 -3.37 14.14
N GLU A 66 -10.69 -2.98 13.30
CA GLU A 66 -10.87 -1.98 12.23
C GLU A 66 -11.96 -2.39 11.23
N HIS A 67 -12.03 -3.68 10.90
CA HIS A 67 -13.08 -4.23 10.03
C HIS A 67 -14.42 -4.47 10.76
N GLY A 68 -14.56 -4.08 12.02
CA GLY A 68 -15.77 -4.29 12.84
C GLY A 68 -16.00 -5.74 13.26
N ASN A 69 -14.99 -6.60 13.07
CA ASN A 69 -15.04 -8.01 13.45
C ASN A 69 -14.44 -8.20 14.84
N LYS A 70 -14.92 -9.23 15.54
CA LYS A 70 -14.27 -9.64 16.79
C LYS A 70 -12.99 -10.41 16.46
N PRO A 71 -11.87 -10.11 17.14
CA PRO A 71 -10.68 -10.94 17.02
C PRO A 71 -10.95 -12.36 17.48
N SER A 72 -10.11 -13.30 17.04
CA SER A 72 -10.25 -14.69 17.47
C SER A 72 -9.93 -14.80 18.97
N ARG A 73 -10.54 -15.77 19.65
CA ARG A 73 -10.29 -16.03 21.07
C ARG A 73 -8.80 -16.26 21.38
N GLY A 74 -8.05 -16.86 20.45
CA GLY A 74 -6.60 -17.02 20.58
C GLY A 74 -5.87 -15.68 20.54
N ALA A 75 -6.22 -14.79 19.60
CA ALA A 75 -5.61 -13.47 19.48
C ALA A 75 -5.89 -12.59 20.71
N GLU A 76 -7.08 -12.69 21.31
CA GLU A 76 -7.39 -12.00 22.57
C GLU A 76 -6.49 -12.46 23.72
N ILE A 77 -6.27 -13.78 23.84
CA ILE A 77 -5.41 -14.38 24.88
C ILE A 77 -3.95 -14.01 24.67
N ASP A 78 -3.47 -14.04 23.43
CA ASP A 78 -2.09 -13.66 23.09
C ASP A 78 -1.81 -12.18 23.40
N GLU A 79 -2.77 -11.28 23.16
CA GLU A 79 -2.66 -9.87 23.57
C GLU A 79 -2.58 -9.69 25.09
N GLU A 80 -3.40 -10.44 25.83
CA GLU A 80 -3.42 -10.37 27.29
C GLU A 80 -2.12 -10.89 27.90
N LEU A 81 -1.60 -12.02 27.40
CA LEU A 81 -0.31 -12.58 27.81
C LEU A 81 0.85 -11.61 27.55
N LYS A 82 0.90 -11.00 26.36
CA LYS A 82 1.94 -10.00 26.03
C LYS A 82 1.93 -8.81 26.99
N LYS A 83 0.76 -8.27 27.33
CA LYS A 83 0.63 -7.15 28.27
C LYS A 83 1.09 -7.54 29.67
N GLN A 84 0.71 -8.74 30.14
CA GLN A 84 1.15 -9.23 31.43
C GLN A 84 2.66 -9.47 31.50
N ASP A 85 3.26 -9.98 30.42
CA ASP A 85 4.70 -10.18 30.34
C ASP A 85 5.48 -8.86 30.28
N GLU A 86 4.98 -7.85 29.56
CA GLU A 86 5.58 -6.51 29.56
C GLU A 86 5.56 -5.86 30.95
N LEU A 87 4.44 -5.93 31.66
CA LEU A 87 4.33 -5.43 33.04
C LEU A 87 5.32 -6.13 33.97
N ARG A 88 5.39 -7.46 33.90
CA ARG A 88 6.32 -8.25 34.71
C ARG A 88 7.78 -7.93 34.37
N LEU A 89 8.09 -7.67 33.11
CA LEU A 89 9.44 -7.29 32.68
C LEU A 89 9.81 -5.89 33.18
N GLN A 90 8.88 -4.94 33.20
CA GLN A 90 9.10 -3.61 33.78
C GLN A 90 9.33 -3.69 35.30
N GLU A 91 8.52 -4.47 36.02
CA GLU A 91 8.70 -4.70 37.46
C GLU A 91 10.05 -5.36 37.78
N LYS A 92 10.50 -6.28 36.93
CA LYS A 92 11.76 -7.01 37.13
C LYS A 92 13.00 -6.22 36.69
N SER A 93 12.89 -5.28 35.76
CA SER A 93 14.00 -4.42 35.31
C SER A 93 14.11 -3.10 36.05
N GLY A 94 13.05 -2.69 36.76
CA GLY A 94 13.00 -1.48 37.57
C GLY A 94 13.39 -1.63 39.05
N ASN A 95 14.04 -2.73 39.44
CA ASN A 95 14.51 -2.97 40.82
C ASN A 95 15.99 -3.43 40.82
#